data_AF-A0A1M5RRM8-F1
#
_entry.id   AF-A0A1M5RRM8-F1
#
_cell.length_a   1.000
_cell.length_b   1.000
_cell.length_c   1.000
_cell.angle_alpha   90.00
_cell.angle_beta   90.00
_cell.angle_gamma   90.00
#
_symmetry.space_group_name_H-M   'P 1'
#
loop_
_entity.id
_entity.type
_entity.pdbx_description
1 polymer ?
#
loop_
_entity_poly.entity_id
_entity_poly.type
_entity_poly.pdbx_seq_one_letter_code
_entity_poly.pdbx_strand_id
1 'polypeptide(L)'
;MDNRLNEIRRKISFLRTEMLRFEETIRQQVNRDEDCSDASMQLMAMRVVMLGLISERNRLGGEERLLNVDERLKVDYRAVSRKPLKGALGRRER
;
A
#
# COMPACT_ATOMS: atom_id res chain seq x y z
N MET A 1 5.81 -4.12 -16.89
CA MET A 1 6.30 -3.54 -15.62
C MET A 1 5.94 -2.06 -15.63
N ASP A 2 4.90 -1.65 -14.91
CA ASP A 2 4.51 -0.24 -14.86
C ASP A 2 5.49 0.56 -14.00
N ASN A 3 6.46 1.18 -14.66
CA ASN A 3 7.46 2.05 -14.04
C ASN A 3 6.81 3.15 -13.19
N ARG A 4 5.67 3.67 -13.65
CA ARG A 4 4.93 4.74 -12.97
C ARG A 4 4.41 4.35 -11.58
N LEU A 5 3.87 3.13 -11.41
CA LEU A 5 3.40 2.66 -10.11
C LEU A 5 4.56 2.47 -9.13
N ASN A 6 5.71 1.97 -9.62
CA ASN A 6 6.92 1.83 -8.81
C ASN A 6 7.53 3.19 -8.43
N GLU A 7 7.47 4.17 -9.33
CA GLU A 7 7.90 5.54 -9.04
C GLU A 7 7.05 6.17 -7.93
N ILE A 8 5.73 6.04 -7.99
CA ILE A 8 4.82 6.53 -6.94
C ILE A 8 5.12 5.85 -5.60
N ARG A 9 5.36 4.54 -5.60
CA ARG A 9 5.77 3.81 -4.38
C ARG A 9 7.06 4.37 -3.80
N ARG A 10 8.07 4.67 -4.63
CA ARG A 10 9.33 5.30 -4.19
C ARG A 10 9.10 6.69 -3.60
N LYS A 11 8.29 7.52 -4.26
CA LYS A 11 7.92 8.86 -3.76
C LYS A 11 7.20 8.78 -2.41
N ILE A 12 6.25 7.86 -2.27
CA ILE A 12 5.55 7.60 -1.00
C ILE A 12 6.54 7.20 0.12
N SER A 13 7.45 6.26 -0.16
CA SER A 13 8.43 5.83 0.83
C SER A 13 9.38 6.96 1.23
N PHE A 14 9.88 7.73 0.27
CA PHE A 14 10.72 8.89 0.52
C PHE A 14 10.00 9.95 1.37
N LEU A 15 8.77 10.32 0.97
CA LEU A 15 7.98 11.33 1.66
C LEU A 15 7.66 10.92 3.10
N ARG A 16 7.40 9.62 3.37
CA ARG A 16 7.23 9.11 4.74
C ARG A 16 8.48 9.33 5.60
N THR A 17 9.66 9.07 5.06
CA THR A 17 10.93 9.30 5.77
C THR A 17 11.10 10.79 6.10
N GLU A 18 10.78 11.68 5.15
CA GLU A 18 10.85 13.12 5.39
C GLU A 18 9.82 13.57 6.42
N MET A 19 8.59 13.08 6.34
CA MET A 19 7.56 13.36 7.35
C MET A 19 7.98 12.95 8.76
N LEU A 20 8.63 11.78 8.92
CA LEU A 20 9.16 11.34 10.22
C LEU A 20 10.24 12.28 10.76
N ARG A 21 11.07 12.86 9.89
CA ARG A 21 12.06 13.88 10.30
C ARG A 21 11.38 15.14 10.82
N PHE A 22 10.32 15.60 10.15
CA PHE A 22 9.54 16.74 10.62
C PHE A 22 8.82 16.46 11.94
N GLU A 23 8.25 15.26 12.11
CA GLU A 23 7.65 14.84 13.37
C GLU A 23 8.68 14.80 14.52
N GLU A 24 9.90 14.37 14.24
CA GLU A 24 11.02 14.45 15.19
C GLU A 24 11.36 15.90 15.56
N THR A 25 11.49 16.79 14.58
CA THR A 25 11.74 18.22 14.80
C THR A 25 10.65 18.85 15.68
N ILE A 26 9.38 18.60 15.37
CA ILE A 26 8.24 19.10 16.17
C ILE A 26 8.36 18.60 17.61
N ARG A 27 8.66 17.31 17.82
CA ARG A 27 8.82 16.76 19.17
C ARG A 27 9.96 17.43 19.93
N GLN A 28 11.08 17.72 19.26
CA GLN A 28 12.21 18.42 19.87
C GLN A 28 11.86 19.86 20.25
N GLN A 29 11.15 20.59 19.39
CA GLN A 29 10.69 21.95 19.66
C GLN A 29 9.72 21.98 20.84
N VAL A 30 8.72 21.10 20.85
CA VAL A 30 7.75 20.98 21.96
C VAL A 30 8.46 20.66 23.28
N ASN A 31 9.44 19.75 23.28
CA ASN A 31 10.21 19.42 24.49
C ASN A 31 11.07 20.57 25.02
N ARG A 32 11.30 21.61 24.21
CA ARG A 32 12.06 22.82 24.57
C ARG A 32 11.16 24.04 24.77
N ASP A 33 9.83 23.86 24.72
CA ASP A 33 8.85 24.94 24.74
C ASP A 33 9.09 25.99 23.61
N GLU A 34 9.63 25.55 22.47
CA GLU A 34 9.85 26.35 21.26
C GLU A 34 8.61 26.34 20.36
N ASP A 35 8.43 27.39 19.54
CA ASP A 35 7.38 27.42 18.52
C ASP A 35 7.62 26.37 17.43
N CYS A 36 6.65 25.48 17.24
CA CYS A 36 6.67 24.41 16.25
C CYS A 36 5.74 24.65 15.06
N SER A 37 5.16 25.86 14.91
CA SER A 37 4.15 26.18 13.90
C SER A 37 4.62 25.93 12.47
N ASP A 38 5.84 26.35 12.15
CA ASP A 38 6.42 26.17 10.81
C ASP A 38 6.65 24.71 10.45
N ALA A 39 7.28 23.94 11.36
CA ALA A 39 7.51 22.51 11.16
C ALA A 39 6.18 21.75 11.04
N SER A 40 5.17 22.16 11.82
CA SER A 40 3.81 21.60 11.75
C SER A 40 3.14 21.91 10.42
N MET A 41 3.25 23.15 9.92
CA MET A 41 2.69 23.55 8.64
C MET A 41 3.32 22.78 7.47
N GLN A 42 4.65 22.60 7.52
CA GLN A 42 5.36 21.79 6.52
C GLN A 42 4.94 20.32 6.56
N LEU A 43 4.79 19.73 7.76
CA LEU A 43 4.26 18.38 7.90
C LEU A 43 2.84 18.24 7.32
N MET A 44 1.96 19.21 7.55
CA MET A 44 0.62 19.20 6.95
C MET A 44 0.66 19.31 5.43
N ALA A 45 1.52 20.15 4.86
CA ALA A 45 1.72 20.24 3.42
C ALA A 45 2.19 18.89 2.83
N MET A 46 3.13 18.22 3.50
CA MET A 46 3.57 16.87 3.11
C MET A 46 2.43 15.85 3.17
N ARG A 47 1.54 15.93 4.17
CA ARG A 47 0.35 15.05 4.26
C ARG A 47 -0.59 15.23 3.06
N VAL A 48 -0.79 16.46 2.57
CA VAL A 48 -1.58 16.72 1.36
C VAL A 48 -0.95 16.04 0.14
N VAL A 49 0.37 16.18 -0.04
CA VAL A 49 1.10 15.52 -1.13
C VAL A 49 0.99 14.00 -1.03
N MET A 50 1.10 13.46 0.19
CA MET A 50 0.98 12.03 0.47
C MET A 50 -0.40 11.48 0.06
N LEU A 51 -1.48 12.19 0.38
CA LEU A 51 -2.84 11.82 -0.03
C LEU A 51 -3.00 11.82 -1.55
N GLY A 52 -2.38 12.79 -2.24
CA GLY A 52 -2.35 12.84 -3.70
C GLY A 52 -1.66 11.61 -4.31
N LEU A 53 -0.47 11.26 -3.79
CA LEU A 53 0.27 10.08 -4.25
C LEU A 53 -0.47 8.77 -3.97
N ILE A 54 -1.11 8.65 -2.80
CA ILE A 54 -1.95 7.50 -2.44
C ILE A 54 -3.13 7.35 -3.41
N SER A 55 -3.82 8.46 -3.71
CA SER A 55 -4.95 8.46 -4.63
C SER A 55 -4.53 8.04 -6.03
N GLU A 56 -3.39 8.55 -6.52
CA GLU A 56 -2.88 8.17 -7.84
C GLU A 56 -2.41 6.70 -7.88
N ARG A 57 -1.75 6.23 -6.82
CA ARG A 57 -1.40 4.81 -6.67
C ARG A 57 -2.64 3.92 -6.76
N ASN A 58 -3.70 4.28 -6.04
CA ASN A 58 -4.95 3.50 -6.01
C ASN A 58 -5.62 3.49 -7.39
N ARG A 59 -5.65 4.63 -8.10
CA ARG A 59 -6.14 4.72 -9.48
C ARG A 59 -5.39 3.82 -10.46
N LEU A 60 -4.10 3.55 -10.20
CA LEU A 60 -3.28 2.63 -10.98
C LEU A 60 -3.38 1.16 -10.51
N GLY A 61 -4.37 0.81 -9.68
CA GLY A 61 -4.55 -0.54 -9.15
C GLY A 61 -3.55 -0.93 -8.06
N GLY A 62 -2.80 0.04 -7.51
CA GLY A 62 -1.83 -0.21 -6.44
C GLY A 62 -2.43 -0.28 -5.04
N GLU A 63 -3.75 -0.27 -4.91
CA GLU A 63 -4.47 -0.49 -3.65
C GLU A 63 -4.46 -1.96 -3.23
N GLU A 64 -4.40 -2.87 -4.21
CA GLU A 64 -4.44 -4.30 -3.93
C GLU A 64 -3.20 -4.74 -3.14
N ARG A 65 -3.45 -5.41 -2.00
CA ARG A 65 -2.38 -5.96 -1.15
C ARG A 65 -1.58 -6.96 -1.98
N LEU A 66 -0.32 -6.61 -2.26
CA LEU A 66 0.60 -7.56 -2.88
C LEU A 66 0.84 -8.70 -1.89
N LEU A 67 0.38 -9.89 -2.27
CA LEU A 67 0.71 -11.12 -1.56
C LEU A 67 2.22 -11.35 -1.62
N ASN A 68 2.80 -11.76 -0.49
CA ASN A 68 4.16 -12.26 -0.50
C ASN A 68 4.25 -13.60 -1.24
N VAL A 69 5.47 -14.10 -1.49
CA VAL A 69 5.69 -15.32 -2.27
C VAL A 69 4.91 -16.51 -1.68
N ASP A 70 4.97 -16.70 -0.37
CA ASP A 70 4.28 -17.81 0.32
C ASP A 70 2.76 -17.71 0.21
N GLU A 71 2.21 -16.51 0.38
CA GLU A 71 0.79 -16.23 0.23
C GLU A 71 0.33 -16.49 -1.21
N ARG A 72 1.13 -16.09 -2.20
CA ARG A 72 0.82 -16.31 -3.62
C ARG A 72 0.83 -17.80 -3.96
N LEU A 73 1.85 -18.53 -3.51
CA LEU A 73 1.96 -19.98 -3.70
C LEU A 73 0.79 -20.74 -3.05
N LYS A 74 0.31 -20.29 -1.87
CA LYS A 74 -0.86 -20.87 -1.20
C LYS A 74 -2.16 -20.65 -1.98
N VAL A 75 -2.33 -19.47 -2.60
CA VAL A 75 -3.49 -19.17 -3.46
C VAL A 75 -3.47 -20.05 -4.71
N ASP A 76 -2.32 -20.16 -5.37
CA ASP A 76 -2.15 -20.99 -6.56
C ASP A 76 -2.42 -22.48 -6.26
N TYR A 77 -1.89 -22.99 -5.15
CA TYR A 77 -2.16 -24.37 -4.70
C TYR A 77 -3.66 -24.61 -4.46
N ARG A 78 -4.35 -23.68 -3.79
CA ARG A 78 -5.80 -23.79 -3.56
C ARG A 78 -6.61 -23.71 -4.86
N ALA A 79 -6.19 -22.90 -5.82
CA ALA A 79 -6.82 -22.79 -7.13
C ALA A 79 -6.66 -24.08 -7.94
N VAL A 80 -5.47 -24.69 -7.93
CA VAL A 80 -5.18 -25.97 -8.61
C VAL A 80 -5.91 -27.14 -7.95
N SER A 81 -6.06 -27.12 -6.62
CA SER A 81 -6.79 -28.15 -5.87
C SER A 81 -8.30 -28.13 -6.14
N ARG A 82 -8.87 -26.97 -6.48
CA ARG A 82 -10.25 -26.83 -6.98
C ARG A 82 -10.35 -27.24 -8.46
N LYS A 83 -9.91 -28.43 -8.85
CA LYS A 83 -10.41 -29.04 -10.09
C LYS A 83 -11.87 -29.45 -9.86
N PRO A 84 -12.81 -29.13 -10.77
CA PRO A 84 -14.16 -29.65 -10.66
C PRO A 84 -14.07 -31.17 -10.78
N LEU A 85 -14.71 -31.89 -9.86
CA LEU A 85 -14.95 -33.32 -9.98
C LEU A 85 -15.75 -33.55 -11.28
N LYS A 86 -15.05 -33.77 -12.41
CA LYS A 86 -15.62 -34.41 -13.59
C LYS A 86 -15.93 -35.85 -13.18
N GLY A 87 -17.16 -36.11 -12.77
CA GLY A 87 -17.55 -37.44 -12.33
C GLY A 87 -18.99 -37.55 -11.85
N ALA A 88 -19.97 -37.18 -12.67
CA ALA A 88 -21.35 -37.62 -12.51
C ALA A 88 -22.06 -37.69 -13.87
N LEU A 89 -21.59 -38.60 -14.73
CA LEU A 89 -22.41 -39.19 -15.78
C LEU A 89 -22.83 -40.57 -15.25
N GLY A 90 -24.12 -40.72 -14.95
CA GLY A 90 -24.66 -41.95 -14.36
C GLY A 90 -26.17 -42.04 -14.47
N ARG A 91 -26.67 -42.10 -15.70
CA ARG A 91 -27.80 -42.91 -16.18
C ARG A 91 -29.11 -42.87 -15.34
N ARG A 92 -30.17 -42.26 -15.90
CA ARG A 92 -31.54 -42.79 -15.83
C ARG A 92 -32.23 -42.63 -17.19
N GLU A 93 -32.26 -43.72 -17.93
CA GLU A 93 -33.32 -44.02 -18.88
C GLU A 93 -34.43 -44.78 -18.15
N ARG A 94 -35.66 -44.53 -18.60
CA ARG A 94 -36.98 -45.08 -18.24
C ARG A 94 -37.73 -44.34 -17.15
#